data_AF-A0AAW0X4T9-F1
#
_entry.id   AF-A0AAW0X4T9-F1
#
_cell.length_a   1.000
_cell.length_b   1.000
_cell.length_c   1.000
_cell.angle_alpha   90.00
_cell.angle_beta   90.00
_cell.angle_gamma   90.00
#
_symmetry.space_group_name_H-M   'P 1'
#
loop_
_entity.id
_entity.type
_entity.pdbx_description
1 polymer ?
#
loop_
_entity_poly.entity_id
_entity_poly.type
_entity_poly.pdbx_seq_one_letter_code
_entity_poly.pdbx_strand_id
1 'polypeptide(L)'
;RMTRLRLSAVFLVALASVVSPQCISNNDKLSLPLTPDLEHITPFSLDLLKEFNPPTTKGNFFFSPYSIWNALVLAYFGSARQTRQQLQDVLRLSDPSNTLATYKALERLYEERQANTSEYVIDLANKIYVDDDLTIRDCIREVLPKEVQKVDFRKANEAAATINNFVKEKTRGKIPTLVSGKDVASAVMVLVNAA
;
A
#
# COMPACT_ATOMS: atom_id res chain seq x y z
N ARG A 1 28.83 35.69 59.54
CA ARG A 1 27.39 35.36 59.36
C ARG A 1 27.23 34.95 57.89
N MET A 2 27.14 33.65 57.63
CA MET A 2 27.22 33.04 56.29
C MET A 2 26.00 33.36 55.42
N THR A 3 26.23 33.84 54.19
CA THR A 3 25.26 33.92 53.11
C THR A 3 25.03 32.52 52.53
N ARG A 4 23.80 32.00 52.67
CA ARG A 4 23.39 30.72 52.06
C ARG A 4 23.01 30.95 50.60
N LEU A 5 23.83 30.45 49.68
CA LEU A 5 23.53 30.36 48.25
C LEU A 5 22.49 29.24 48.05
N ARG A 6 21.28 29.58 47.58
CA ARG A 6 20.26 28.58 47.20
C ARG A 6 20.51 28.17 45.75
N LEU A 7 21.01 26.95 45.55
CA LEU A 7 21.08 26.31 44.23
C LEU A 7 19.71 25.70 43.91
N SER A 8 18.91 26.38 43.10
CA SER A 8 17.69 25.80 42.53
C SER A 8 18.08 24.93 41.35
N ALA A 9 18.07 23.61 41.54
CA ALA A 9 18.22 22.65 40.45
C ALA A 9 16.93 22.64 39.61
N VAL A 10 17.00 23.25 38.43
CA VAL A 10 15.95 23.14 37.41
C VAL A 10 16.11 21.78 36.73
N PHE A 11 15.29 20.81 37.10
CA PHE A 11 15.17 19.56 36.35
C PHE A 11 14.47 19.85 35.03
N LEU A 12 15.27 19.99 33.97
CA LEU A 12 14.77 20.04 32.60
C LEU A 12 14.32 18.62 32.23
N VAL A 13 13.04 18.33 32.42
CA VAL A 13 12.42 17.12 31.88
C VAL A 13 12.41 17.29 30.36
N ALA A 14 13.42 16.75 29.69
CA ALA A 14 13.38 16.57 28.26
C ALA A 14 12.20 15.63 27.96
N LEU A 15 11.08 16.21 27.51
CA LEU A 15 10.05 15.47 26.80
C LEU A 15 10.72 14.95 25.53
N ALA A 16 11.39 13.80 25.63
CA ALA A 16 11.69 12.99 24.48
C ALA A 16 10.32 12.61 23.92
N SER A 17 9.84 13.39 22.94
CA SER A 17 8.76 12.96 22.08
C SER A 17 9.15 11.56 21.65
N VAL A 18 8.37 10.55 22.05
CA VAL A 18 8.55 9.19 21.57
C VAL A 18 8.39 9.30 20.06
N VAL A 19 9.52 9.38 19.34
CA VAL A 19 9.53 9.31 17.90
C VAL A 19 9.22 7.86 17.60
N SER A 20 7.94 7.52 17.51
CA SER A 20 7.54 6.25 16.94
C SER A 20 8.16 6.22 15.54
N PRO A 21 9.07 5.26 15.24
CA PRO A 21 9.66 5.19 13.93
C PRO A 21 8.52 5.10 12.91
N GLN A 22 8.44 6.11 12.04
CA GLN A 22 7.34 6.23 11.08
C GLN A 22 7.48 5.22 9.92
N CYS A 23 8.59 4.47 9.91
CA CYS A 23 9.09 3.63 8.83
C CYS A 23 9.64 2.32 9.39
N ILE A 24 9.30 1.22 8.72
CA ILE A 24 10.01 -0.06 8.81
C ILE A 24 11.14 -0.02 7.76
N SER A 25 12.29 -0.60 8.08
CA SER A 25 13.42 -0.77 7.16
C SER A 25 13.70 -2.26 6.94
N ASN A 26 14.46 -2.60 5.89
CA ASN A 26 14.90 -3.97 5.63
C ASN A 26 15.79 -4.56 6.76
N ASN A 27 16.33 -3.71 7.63
CA ASN A 27 17.09 -4.14 8.82
C ASN A 27 16.18 -4.65 9.95
N ASP A 28 14.89 -4.35 9.90
CA ASP A 28 13.93 -4.92 10.84
C ASP A 28 13.73 -6.40 10.49
N LYS A 29 14.01 -7.30 11.44
CA LYS A 29 13.86 -8.75 11.23
C LYS A 29 12.39 -9.09 11.03
N LEU A 30 11.99 -9.19 9.78
CA LEU A 30 10.64 -9.57 9.40
C LEU A 30 10.50 -11.10 9.36
N SER A 31 9.74 -11.66 10.29
CA SER A 31 9.39 -13.08 10.29
C SER A 31 8.16 -13.29 9.41
N LEU A 32 8.32 -13.87 8.22
CA LEU A 32 7.21 -14.14 7.31
C LEU A 32 6.40 -15.35 7.80
N PRO A 33 5.07 -15.22 8.02
CA PRO A 33 4.24 -16.38 8.37
C PRO A 33 4.18 -17.38 7.22
N LEU A 34 4.25 -18.67 7.53
CA LEU A 34 4.08 -19.75 6.54
C LEU A 34 2.65 -19.80 5.99
N THR A 35 1.68 -19.49 6.85
CA THR A 35 0.25 -19.39 6.53
C THR A 35 -0.23 -18.02 6.99
N PRO A 36 -0.24 -17.01 6.09
CA PRO A 36 -0.72 -15.69 6.42
C PRO A 36 -2.19 -15.74 6.83
N ASP A 37 -2.52 -15.07 7.92
CA ASP A 37 -3.89 -14.91 8.36
C ASP A 37 -4.63 -13.95 7.41
N LEU A 38 -5.77 -14.42 6.87
CA LEU A 38 -6.63 -13.67 5.96
C LEU A 38 -8.03 -13.45 6.55
N GLU A 39 -8.26 -13.81 7.82
CA GLU A 39 -9.58 -13.68 8.46
C GLU A 39 -10.08 -12.23 8.40
N HIS A 40 -9.18 -11.25 8.48
CA HIS A 40 -9.50 -9.83 8.41
C HIS A 40 -10.01 -9.36 7.03
N ILE A 41 -9.72 -10.10 5.95
CA ILE A 41 -10.14 -9.73 4.59
C ILE A 41 -11.62 -10.02 4.37
N THR A 42 -12.17 -11.05 5.01
CA THR A 42 -13.59 -11.43 4.84
C THR A 42 -14.54 -10.32 5.33
N PRO A 43 -14.41 -9.79 6.56
CA PRO A 43 -15.21 -8.65 7.00
C PRO A 43 -15.04 -7.41 6.11
N PHE A 44 -13.81 -7.08 5.68
CA PHE A 44 -13.57 -5.99 4.73
C PHE A 44 -14.35 -6.21 3.42
N SER A 45 -14.33 -7.43 2.90
CA SER A 45 -15.00 -7.79 1.65
C SER A 45 -16.52 -7.65 1.75
N LEU A 46 -17.09 -8.05 2.88
CA LEU A 46 -18.53 -7.92 3.14
C LEU A 46 -18.95 -6.47 3.28
N ASP A 47 -18.15 -5.64 3.94
CA ASP A 47 -18.45 -4.21 4.05
C ASP A 47 -18.30 -3.51 2.70
N LEU A 48 -17.25 -3.82 1.94
CA LEU A 48 -17.07 -3.28 0.59
C LEU A 48 -18.24 -3.66 -0.34
N LEU A 49 -18.75 -4.89 -0.25
CA LEU A 49 -19.92 -5.33 -1.01
C LEU A 49 -21.18 -4.52 -0.65
N LYS A 50 -21.39 -4.21 0.64
CA LYS A 50 -22.52 -3.38 1.08
C LYS A 50 -22.39 -1.96 0.53
N GLU A 51 -21.19 -1.38 0.57
CA GLU A 51 -20.92 -0.03 0.09
C GLU A 51 -21.08 0.10 -1.43
N PHE A 52 -20.66 -0.92 -2.19
CA PHE A 52 -20.78 -0.85 -3.65
C PHE A 52 -22.22 -0.80 -4.16
N ASN A 53 -23.20 -1.21 -3.34
CA ASN A 53 -24.63 -1.19 -3.62
C ASN A 53 -24.93 -1.51 -5.10
N PRO A 54 -25.00 -2.80 -5.48
CA PRO A 54 -24.91 -3.27 -6.86
C PRO A 54 -25.68 -2.38 -7.85
N PRO A 55 -25.06 -1.95 -8.98
CA PRO A 55 -25.67 -1.00 -9.90
C PRO A 55 -27.08 -1.43 -10.29
N THR A 56 -28.03 -0.48 -10.25
CA THR A 56 -29.41 -0.73 -10.67
C THR A 56 -29.55 -0.87 -12.20
N THR A 57 -28.49 -0.53 -12.95
CA THR A 57 -28.40 -0.68 -14.39
C THR A 57 -28.24 -2.14 -14.79
N LYS A 58 -28.96 -2.58 -15.83
CA LYS A 58 -28.80 -3.93 -16.40
C LYS A 58 -27.35 -4.16 -16.83
N GLY A 59 -26.71 -5.19 -16.26
CA GLY A 59 -25.35 -5.60 -16.58
C GLY A 59 -24.77 -6.55 -15.54
N ASN A 60 -23.57 -7.06 -15.80
CA ASN A 60 -22.82 -7.84 -14.83
C ASN A 60 -22.02 -6.90 -13.93
N PHE A 61 -21.98 -7.21 -12.64
CA PHE A 61 -21.14 -6.52 -11.67
C PHE A 61 -20.12 -7.49 -11.10
N PHE A 62 -18.84 -7.12 -11.16
CA PHE A 62 -17.74 -7.95 -10.69
C PHE A 62 -16.65 -7.07 -10.08
N PHE A 63 -16.09 -7.51 -8.95
CA PHE A 63 -14.91 -6.94 -8.34
C PHE A 63 -14.20 -8.01 -7.52
N SER A 64 -12.91 -7.79 -7.25
CA SER A 64 -12.11 -8.64 -6.37
C SER A 64 -11.81 -7.90 -5.07
N PRO A 65 -12.52 -8.19 -3.96
CA PRO A 65 -12.24 -7.58 -2.67
C PRO A 65 -10.78 -7.75 -2.24
N TYR A 66 -10.23 -8.94 -2.47
CA TYR A 66 -8.84 -9.24 -2.15
C TYR A 66 -7.87 -8.32 -2.90
N SER A 67 -8.09 -8.12 -4.21
CA SER A 67 -7.24 -7.25 -5.03
C SER A 67 -7.24 -5.82 -4.50
N ILE A 68 -8.43 -5.29 -4.18
CA ILE A 68 -8.61 -3.94 -3.62
C ILE A 68 -7.92 -3.82 -2.25
N TRP A 69 -8.11 -4.80 -1.36
CA TRP A 69 -7.43 -4.84 -0.07
C TRP A 69 -5.91 -4.78 -0.24
N ASN A 70 -5.38 -5.62 -1.14
CA ASN A 70 -3.94 -5.73 -1.40
C ASN A 70 -3.36 -4.40 -1.93
N ALA A 71 -4.04 -3.71 -2.86
CA ALA A 71 -3.63 -2.39 -3.33
C ALA A 71 -3.68 -1.33 -2.21
N LEU A 72 -4.72 -1.34 -1.37
CA LEU A 72 -4.85 -0.37 -0.28
C LEU A 72 -3.83 -0.59 0.84
N VAL A 73 -3.28 -1.79 1.01
CA VAL A 73 -2.12 -2.03 1.89
C VAL A 73 -0.89 -1.25 1.42
N LEU A 74 -0.68 -1.07 0.10
CA LEU A 74 0.39 -0.21 -0.40
C LEU A 74 0.16 1.25 0.00
N ALA A 75 -1.09 1.74 -0.10
CA ALA A 75 -1.45 3.07 0.37
C ALA A 75 -1.25 3.22 1.88
N TYR A 76 -1.53 2.17 2.67
CA TYR A 76 -1.28 2.17 4.11
C TYR A 76 0.18 2.46 4.42
N PHE A 77 1.12 1.79 3.75
CA PHE A 77 2.55 2.04 3.91
C PHE A 77 2.99 3.43 3.42
N GLY A 78 2.36 3.96 2.38
CA GLY A 78 2.60 5.33 1.89
C GLY A 78 1.98 6.45 2.75
N SER A 79 1.01 6.12 3.60
CA SER A 79 0.24 7.10 4.39
C SER A 79 0.86 7.35 5.77
N ALA A 80 0.36 8.36 6.49
CA ALA A 80 0.79 8.68 7.85
C ALA A 80 -0.37 9.24 8.71
N ARG A 81 -0.16 9.24 10.04
CA ARG A 81 -1.07 9.86 11.02
C ARG A 81 -2.53 9.40 10.80
N GLN A 82 -3.45 10.34 10.66
CA GLN A 82 -4.89 10.07 10.53
C GLN A 82 -5.22 9.20 9.31
N THR A 83 -4.60 9.45 8.16
CA THR A 83 -4.83 8.64 6.95
C THR A 83 -4.39 7.20 7.16
N ARG A 84 -3.25 7.00 7.83
CA ARG A 84 -2.78 5.66 8.18
C ARG A 84 -3.73 4.94 9.12
N GLN A 85 -4.22 5.65 10.15
CA GLN A 85 -5.17 5.08 11.10
C GLN A 85 -6.47 4.67 10.39
N GLN A 86 -7.02 5.52 9.52
CA GLN A 86 -8.22 5.20 8.76
C GLN A 86 -8.04 3.97 7.87
N LEU A 87 -6.89 3.86 7.17
CA LEU A 87 -6.58 2.68 6.36
C LEU A 87 -6.40 1.43 7.22
N GLN A 88 -5.71 1.56 8.36
CA GLN A 88 -5.53 0.47 9.31
C GLN A 88 -6.87 -0.07 9.81
N ASP A 89 -7.78 0.82 10.19
CA ASP A 89 -9.08 0.46 10.75
C ASP A 89 -9.97 -0.20 9.70
N VAL A 90 -10.09 0.39 8.50
CA VAL A 90 -10.94 -0.13 7.41
C VAL A 90 -10.44 -1.47 6.90
N LEU A 91 -9.13 -1.59 6.68
CA LEU A 91 -8.49 -2.81 6.18
C LEU A 91 -8.26 -3.85 7.29
N ARG A 92 -8.52 -3.48 8.55
CA ARG A 92 -8.36 -4.32 9.75
C ARG A 92 -6.95 -4.87 9.88
N LEU A 93 -5.97 -3.98 9.67
CA LEU A 93 -4.56 -4.35 9.73
C LEU A 93 -4.06 -4.40 11.18
N SER A 94 -3.09 -5.26 11.40
CA SER A 94 -2.31 -5.30 12.63
C SER A 94 -1.28 -4.16 12.65
N ASP A 95 -0.24 -4.26 13.48
CA ASP A 95 0.84 -3.30 13.46
C ASP A 95 1.57 -3.29 12.09
N PRO A 96 2.31 -2.21 11.77
CA PRO A 96 2.98 -2.09 10.48
C PRO A 96 3.88 -3.29 10.12
N SER A 97 4.57 -3.89 11.10
CA SER A 97 5.56 -4.94 10.86
C SER A 97 4.87 -6.25 10.52
N ASN A 98 3.88 -6.64 11.32
CA ASN A 98 3.08 -7.83 11.02
C ASN A 98 2.30 -7.67 9.70
N THR A 99 1.80 -6.46 9.40
CA THR A 99 1.16 -6.16 8.12
C THR A 99 2.12 -6.38 6.95
N LEU A 100 3.35 -5.89 7.05
CA LEU A 100 4.35 -6.05 5.98
C LEU A 100 4.76 -7.52 5.83
N ALA A 101 4.90 -8.25 6.94
CA ALA A 101 5.20 -9.67 6.92
C ALA A 101 4.11 -10.46 6.22
N THR A 102 2.84 -10.22 6.58
CA THR A 102 1.68 -10.83 5.95
C THR A 102 1.61 -10.50 4.46
N TYR A 103 1.80 -9.23 4.08
CA TYR A 103 1.82 -8.80 2.68
C TYR A 103 2.88 -9.55 1.86
N LYS A 104 4.15 -9.55 2.32
CA LYS A 104 5.24 -10.24 1.62
C LYS A 104 5.08 -11.77 1.59
N ALA A 105 4.52 -12.35 2.66
CA ALA A 105 4.24 -13.78 2.71
C ALA A 105 3.13 -14.17 1.72
N LEU A 106 2.11 -13.33 1.55
CA LEU A 106 1.07 -13.52 0.54
C LEU A 106 1.64 -13.45 -0.88
N GLU A 107 2.44 -12.43 -1.19
CA GLU A 107 3.10 -12.32 -2.50
C GLU A 107 3.91 -13.58 -2.82
N ARG A 108 4.73 -14.03 -1.87
CA ARG A 108 5.51 -15.27 -2.01
C ARG A 108 4.61 -16.49 -2.27
N LEU A 109 3.53 -16.65 -1.51
CA LEU A 109 2.61 -17.77 -1.70
C LEU A 109 1.94 -17.76 -3.07
N TYR A 110 1.63 -16.58 -3.63
CA TYR A 110 1.08 -16.49 -4.98
C TYR A 110 2.11 -16.88 -6.04
N GLU A 111 3.34 -16.41 -5.91
CA GLU A 111 4.43 -16.79 -6.81
C GLU A 111 4.66 -18.32 -6.77
N GLU A 112 4.72 -18.90 -5.56
CA GLU A 112 4.89 -20.34 -5.36
C GLU A 112 3.70 -21.15 -5.90
N ARG A 113 2.45 -20.75 -5.66
CA ARG A 113 1.29 -21.49 -6.18
C ARG A 113 1.21 -21.42 -7.70
N GLN A 114 1.44 -20.25 -8.30
CA GLN A 114 1.41 -20.11 -9.75
C GLN A 114 2.48 -20.96 -10.45
N ALA A 115 3.65 -21.16 -9.81
CA ALA A 115 4.67 -22.05 -10.34
C ALA A 115 4.28 -23.54 -10.28
N ASN A 116 3.35 -23.91 -9.39
CA ASN A 116 3.04 -25.30 -9.05
C ASN A 116 1.67 -25.80 -9.54
N THR A 117 0.81 -24.93 -10.11
CA THR A 117 -0.47 -25.36 -10.71
C THR A 117 -0.74 -24.66 -12.03
N SER A 118 -1.31 -25.39 -13.00
CA SER A 118 -1.83 -24.85 -14.26
C SER A 118 -3.36 -24.69 -14.27
N GLU A 119 -4.04 -25.06 -13.18
CA GLU A 119 -5.51 -25.11 -13.12
C GLU A 119 -6.14 -23.70 -13.07
N TYR A 120 -5.45 -22.75 -12.45
CA TYR A 120 -5.88 -21.36 -12.37
C TYR A 120 -4.67 -20.45 -12.22
N VAL A 121 -4.85 -19.19 -12.65
CA VAL A 121 -3.80 -18.18 -12.54
C VAL A 121 -4.36 -16.92 -11.90
N ILE A 122 -3.65 -16.39 -10.91
CA ILE A 122 -4.01 -15.17 -10.18
C ILE A 122 -3.04 -14.07 -10.61
N ASP A 123 -3.54 -13.08 -11.32
CA ASP A 123 -2.77 -11.89 -11.67
C ASP A 123 -3.14 -10.75 -10.72
N LEU A 124 -2.13 -10.12 -10.13
CA LEU A 124 -2.31 -8.88 -9.37
C LEU A 124 -1.39 -7.83 -9.96
N ALA A 125 -1.99 -6.75 -10.45
CA ALA A 125 -1.31 -5.60 -11.01
C ALA A 125 -1.43 -4.43 -10.04
N ASN A 126 -0.65 -4.47 -8.96
CA ASN A 126 -0.63 -3.42 -7.94
C ASN A 126 0.66 -2.61 -8.03
N LYS A 127 0.54 -1.29 -8.15
CA LYS A 127 1.68 -0.36 -8.19
C LYS A 127 1.27 1.05 -7.84
N ILE A 128 2.11 1.77 -7.12
CA ILE A 128 2.04 3.20 -6.86
C ILE A 128 2.96 3.92 -7.86
N TYR A 129 2.36 4.80 -8.66
CA TYR A 129 3.08 5.74 -9.49
C TYR A 129 3.11 7.09 -8.79
N VAL A 130 4.30 7.68 -8.65
CA VAL A 130 4.51 8.96 -7.96
C VAL A 130 5.11 9.94 -8.95
N ASP A 131 4.69 11.20 -8.89
CA ASP A 131 5.27 12.26 -9.71
C ASP A 131 6.79 12.38 -9.48
N ASP A 132 7.54 12.63 -10.55
CA ASP A 132 9.00 12.65 -10.51
C ASP A 132 9.57 13.81 -9.68
N ASP A 133 8.81 14.89 -9.52
CA ASP A 133 9.17 16.04 -8.68
C ASP A 133 9.05 15.74 -7.16
N LEU A 134 8.41 14.63 -6.76
CA LEU A 134 8.25 14.26 -5.36
C LEU A 134 9.37 13.35 -4.83
N THR A 135 9.74 13.53 -3.56
CA THR A 135 10.72 12.67 -2.89
C THR A 135 10.02 11.50 -2.19
N ILE A 136 10.33 10.27 -2.62
CA ILE A 136 9.92 9.04 -1.93
C ILE A 136 10.92 8.79 -0.79
N ARG A 137 10.46 8.47 0.41
CA ARG A 137 11.36 8.13 1.53
C ARG A 137 12.10 6.82 1.28
N ASP A 138 13.38 6.75 1.67
CA ASP A 138 14.21 5.56 1.44
C ASP A 138 13.60 4.30 2.07
N CYS A 139 13.03 4.42 3.27
CA CYS A 139 12.34 3.32 3.94
C CYS A 139 11.23 2.67 3.07
N ILE A 140 10.49 3.47 2.30
CA ILE A 140 9.44 2.96 1.40
C ILE A 140 10.06 2.29 0.19
N ARG A 141 11.11 2.87 -0.40
CA ARG A 141 11.82 2.24 -1.52
C ARG A 141 12.48 0.92 -1.11
N GLU A 142 12.94 0.82 0.13
CA GLU A 142 13.55 -0.39 0.68
C GLU A 142 12.52 -1.51 0.84
N VAL A 143 11.34 -1.20 1.38
CA VAL A 143 10.33 -2.24 1.68
C VAL A 143 9.39 -2.56 0.51
N LEU A 144 9.20 -1.61 -0.42
CA LEU A 144 8.32 -1.69 -1.59
C LEU A 144 9.05 -1.33 -2.91
N PRO A 145 10.18 -1.98 -3.22
CA PRO A 145 11.03 -1.59 -4.36
C PRO A 145 10.40 -1.88 -5.72
N LYS A 146 9.45 -2.83 -5.82
CA LYS A 146 8.81 -3.21 -7.09
C LYS A 146 7.48 -2.47 -7.28
N GLU A 147 6.87 -2.05 -6.18
CA GLU A 147 5.52 -1.52 -6.08
C GLU A 147 5.49 0.00 -6.19
N VAL A 148 6.64 0.70 -6.11
CA VAL A 148 6.69 2.16 -6.25
C VAL A 148 7.56 2.55 -7.45
N GLN A 149 7.01 3.39 -8.33
CA GLN A 149 7.70 3.87 -9.52
C GLN A 149 7.47 5.37 -9.72
N LYS A 150 8.52 6.10 -10.11
CA LYS A 150 8.39 7.50 -10.54
C LYS A 150 7.95 7.61 -11.99
N VAL A 151 7.09 8.58 -12.28
CA VAL A 151 6.65 8.96 -13.64
C VAL A 151 6.48 10.47 -13.70
N ASP A 152 6.64 11.04 -14.90
CA ASP A 152 6.39 12.47 -15.15
C ASP A 152 4.92 12.66 -15.55
N PHE A 153 4.05 13.08 -14.63
CA PHE A 153 2.63 13.27 -14.94
C PHE A 153 2.36 14.53 -15.80
N ARG A 154 3.36 15.41 -16.00
CA ARG A 154 3.27 16.50 -17.00
C ARG A 154 3.18 15.93 -18.41
N LYS A 155 3.77 14.75 -18.63
CA LYS A 155 3.64 13.95 -19.86
C LYS A 155 2.52 12.93 -19.73
N ALA A 156 1.30 13.40 -19.49
CA ALA A 156 0.17 12.56 -19.08
C ALA A 156 -0.11 11.35 -20.00
N ASN A 157 0.06 11.48 -21.32
CA ASN A 157 -0.11 10.36 -22.25
C ASN A 157 0.99 9.30 -22.12
N GLU A 158 2.24 9.70 -21.87
CA GLU A 158 3.36 8.78 -21.63
C GLU A 158 3.22 8.09 -20.26
N ALA A 159 2.76 8.83 -19.23
CA ALA A 159 2.45 8.27 -17.92
C ALA A 159 1.32 7.23 -18.01
N ALA A 160 0.23 7.54 -18.71
CA ALA A 160 -0.86 6.61 -18.95
C ALA A 160 -0.41 5.37 -19.74
N ALA A 161 0.42 5.55 -20.78
CA ALA A 161 1.01 4.43 -21.52
C ALA A 161 1.87 3.54 -20.62
N THR A 162 2.68 4.13 -19.75
CA THR A 162 3.49 3.40 -18.75
C THR A 162 2.61 2.55 -17.84
N ILE A 163 1.54 3.15 -17.27
CA ILE A 163 0.58 2.46 -16.40
C ILE A 163 -0.11 1.31 -17.15
N ASN A 164 -0.64 1.58 -18.34
CA ASN A 164 -1.36 0.59 -19.13
C ASN A 164 -0.46 -0.57 -19.57
N ASN A 165 0.80 -0.31 -19.94
CA ASN A 165 1.75 -1.36 -20.30
C ASN A 165 2.02 -2.30 -19.12
N PHE A 166 2.22 -1.74 -17.92
CA PHE A 166 2.37 -2.55 -16.71
C PHE A 166 1.12 -3.40 -16.43
N VAL A 167 -0.08 -2.80 -16.47
CA VAL A 167 -1.33 -3.53 -16.24
C VAL A 167 -1.55 -4.61 -17.30
N LYS A 168 -1.31 -4.29 -18.56
CA LYS A 168 -1.43 -5.22 -19.68
C LYS A 168 -0.47 -6.40 -19.52
N GLU A 169 0.79 -6.15 -19.16
CA GLU A 169 1.76 -7.21 -18.92
C GLU A 169 1.33 -8.10 -17.76
N LYS A 170 0.98 -7.51 -16.62
CA LYS A 170 0.59 -8.25 -15.42
C LYS A 170 -0.69 -9.05 -15.58
N THR A 171 -1.63 -8.58 -16.40
CA THR A 171 -2.90 -9.26 -16.67
C THR A 171 -2.89 -10.10 -17.96
N ARG A 172 -1.71 -10.33 -18.55
CA ARG A 172 -1.53 -11.07 -19.82
C ARG A 172 -2.41 -10.56 -20.96
N GLY A 173 -2.58 -9.25 -21.04
CA GLY A 173 -3.35 -8.58 -22.09
C GLY A 173 -4.85 -8.49 -21.83
N LYS A 174 -5.38 -9.06 -20.73
CA LYS A 174 -6.81 -9.02 -20.43
C LYS A 174 -7.32 -7.62 -20.11
N ILE A 175 -6.48 -6.78 -19.51
CA ILE A 175 -6.77 -5.36 -19.26
C ILE A 175 -5.79 -4.53 -20.08
N PRO A 176 -6.08 -4.28 -21.38
CA PRO A 176 -5.15 -3.60 -22.27
C PRO A 176 -5.05 -2.09 -22.00
N THR A 177 -6.09 -1.49 -21.43
CA THR A 177 -6.17 -0.06 -21.13
C THR A 177 -7.00 0.13 -19.89
N LEU A 178 -6.38 0.64 -18.83
CA LEU A 178 -7.01 0.97 -17.55
C LEU A 178 -7.28 2.47 -17.43
N VAL A 179 -6.33 3.30 -17.88
CA VAL A 179 -6.39 4.76 -17.78
C VAL A 179 -6.07 5.43 -19.11
N SER A 180 -6.57 6.63 -19.31
CA SER A 180 -6.18 7.54 -20.38
C SER A 180 -5.29 8.66 -19.85
N GLY A 181 -4.65 9.43 -20.75
CA GLY A 181 -3.90 10.62 -20.34
C GLY A 181 -4.75 11.65 -19.61
N LYS A 182 -6.07 11.67 -19.83
CA LYS A 182 -6.98 12.58 -19.11
C LYS A 182 -7.17 12.18 -17.65
N ASP A 183 -7.15 10.88 -17.35
CA ASP A 183 -7.39 10.36 -15.99
C ASP A 183 -6.20 10.61 -15.07
N VAL A 184 -5.00 10.76 -15.63
CA VAL A 184 -3.76 10.99 -14.89
C VAL A 184 -3.20 12.41 -15.08
N ALA A 185 -3.93 13.27 -15.79
CA ALA A 185 -3.53 14.65 -15.98
C ALA A 185 -3.48 15.38 -14.63
N SER A 186 -2.34 16.00 -14.31
CA SER A 186 -2.11 16.70 -13.02
C SER A 186 -2.12 15.78 -11.78
N ALA A 187 -2.04 14.46 -11.95
CA ALA A 187 -1.87 13.56 -10.82
C ALA A 187 -0.50 13.80 -10.16
N VAL A 188 -0.46 13.68 -8.83
CA VAL A 188 0.81 13.65 -8.07
C VAL A 188 1.15 12.23 -7.61
N MET A 189 0.14 11.37 -7.55
CA MET A 189 0.25 9.96 -7.21
C MET A 189 -0.94 9.20 -7.81
N VAL A 190 -0.72 7.99 -8.34
CA VAL A 190 -1.75 7.07 -8.81
C VAL A 190 -1.50 5.69 -8.19
N LEU A 191 -2.47 5.17 -7.45
CA LEU A 191 -2.49 3.77 -7.01
C LEU A 191 -3.23 2.95 -8.06
N VAL A 192 -2.53 2.01 -8.68
CA VAL A 192 -3.07 1.10 -9.69
C VAL A 192 -3.43 -0.22 -9.03
N ASN A 193 -4.62 -0.72 -9.36
CA ASN A 193 -5.12 -2.03 -8.98
C ASN A 193 -5.79 -2.69 -10.18
N ALA A 194 -5.41 -3.93 -10.49
CA ALA A 194 -6.05 -4.75 -11.51
C ALA A 194 -5.85 -6.23 -11.22
N ALA A 195 -6.87 -7.06 -11.48
CA ALA A 195 -6.85 -8.52 -11.33
C ALA A 195 -7.79 -9.19 -12.34
#